data_AF-B0E2D2-F1
#
_entry.id   AF-B0E2D2-F1
#
_cell.length_a   1.000
_cell.length_b   1.000
_cell.length_c   1.000
_cell.angle_alpha   90.00
_cell.angle_beta   90.00
_cell.angle_gamma   90.00
#
_symmetry.space_group_name_H-M   'P 1'
#
loop_
_entity.id
_entity.type
_entity.pdbx_description
1 polymer ?
#
loop_
_entity_poly.entity_id
_entity_poly.type
_entity_poly.pdbx_seq_one_letter_code
_entity_poly.pdbx_strand_id
1 'polypeptide(L)' 'TEVVNKLLTTMIRTFIEGKQDQWSVWLHLLEFTYNSAVHSSTGTTLFHLLLGFHPRTPLDF' A
#
# COMPACT_ATOMS: atom_id res chain seq x y z
N THR A 1 14.48 -6.30 -1.81
CA THR A 1 13.31 -5.96 -2.64
C THR A 1 12.34 -7.14 -2.86
N GLU A 2 12.70 -8.38 -2.52
CA GLU A 2 11.84 -9.57 -2.72
C GLU A 2 10.67 -9.70 -1.72
N VAL A 3 10.89 -9.31 -0.46
CA VAL A 3 9.88 -9.41 0.61
C VAL A 3 8.69 -8.48 0.37
N VAL A 4 8.97 -7.26 -0.10
CA VAL A 4 7.95 -6.25 -0.44
C VAL A 4 7.10 -6.72 -1.63
N ASN A 5 7.72 -7.25 -2.68
CA ASN A 5 6.97 -7.78 -3.83
C ASN A 5 6.09 -8.97 -3.45
N LYS A 6 6.56 -9.84 -2.57
CA LYS A 6 5.78 -10.99 -2.08
C LYS A 6 4.58 -10.52 -1.23
N LEU A 7 4.78 -9.54 -0.37
CA LEU A 7 3.72 -8.95 0.45
C LEU A 7 2.65 -8.26 -0.42
N LEU A 8 3.07 -7.42 -1.38
CA LEU A 8 2.18 -6.81 -2.37
C LEU A 8 1.39 -7.84 -3.15
N THR A 9 2.04 -8.89 -3.63
CA THR A 9 1.38 -9.96 -4.39
C THR A 9 0.33 -10.69 -3.53
N THR A 10 0.64 -10.97 -2.26
CA THR A 10 -0.31 -11.57 -1.32
C THR A 10 -1.49 -10.65 -1.08
N MET A 11 -1.26 -9.35 -0.84
CA MET A 11 -2.34 -8.38 -0.62
C MET A 11 -3.21 -8.20 -1.86
N ILE A 12 -2.61 -8.06 -3.04
CA ILE A 12 -3.34 -8.01 -4.31
C ILE A 12 -4.21 -9.26 -4.48
N ARG A 13 -3.66 -10.44 -4.18
CA ARG A 13 -4.39 -11.70 -4.31
C ARG A 13 -5.60 -11.77 -3.38
N THR A 14 -5.49 -11.34 -2.13
CA THR A 14 -6.64 -11.28 -1.20
C THR A 14 -7.67 -10.22 -1.59
N PHE A 15 -7.25 -9.07 -2.10
CA PHE A 15 -8.19 -8.01 -2.49
C PHE A 15 -8.94 -8.31 -3.80
N ILE A 16 -8.32 -9.05 -4.72
CA ILE A 16 -8.89 -9.43 -6.01
C ILE A 16 -9.78 -10.69 -5.89
N GLU A 17 -9.64 -11.48 -4.82
CA GLU A 17 -10.44 -12.68 -4.57
C GLU A 17 -11.92 -12.30 -4.37
N GLY A 18 -12.68 -12.31 -5.47
CA GLY A 18 -14.11 -12.01 -5.51
C GLY A 18 -14.53 -10.80 -6.36
N LYS A 19 -13.60 -9.94 -6.81
CA LYS A 19 -13.89 -8.75 -7.64
C LYS A 19 -12.81 -8.47 -8.70
N GLN A 20 -12.52 -9.46 -9.53
CA GLN A 20 -11.50 -9.35 -10.60
C GLN A 20 -11.76 -8.20 -11.59
N ASP A 21 -13.01 -7.84 -11.85
CA ASP A 21 -13.36 -6.83 -12.86
C ASP A 21 -13.00 -5.38 -12.47
N GLN A 22 -12.72 -5.13 -11.19
CA GLN A 22 -12.40 -3.78 -10.67
C GLN A 22 -10.95 -3.63 -10.24
N TRP A 23 -10.09 -4.59 -10.58
CA TRP A 23 -8.71 -4.67 -10.08
C TRP A 23 -7.91 -3.37 -10.23
N SER A 24 -8.12 -2.60 -11.32
CA SER A 24 -7.43 -1.34 -11.59
C SER A 24 -7.82 -0.23 -10.60
N VAL A 25 -9.08 -0.19 -10.16
CA VAL A 25 -9.56 0.75 -9.14
C VAL A 25 -8.97 0.41 -7.77
N TRP A 26 -8.88 -0.88 -7.45
CA TRP A 26 -8.29 -1.35 -6.19
C TRP A 26 -6.77 -1.19 -6.16
N LEU A 27 -6.09 -1.21 -7.32
CA LEU A 27 -4.64 -1.07 -7.42
C LEU A 27 -4.15 0.24 -6.79
N HIS A 28 -4.77 1.36 -7.15
CA HIS A 28 -4.40 2.68 -6.61
C HIS A 28 -4.66 2.78 -5.11
N LEU A 29 -5.78 2.22 -4.63
CA LEU A 29 -6.09 2.20 -3.20
C LEU A 29 -5.10 1.32 -2.42
N LEU A 30 -4.71 0.18 -3.00
CA LEU A 30 -3.78 -0.75 -2.40
C LEU A 30 -2.37 -0.16 -2.33
N GLU A 31 -1.90 0.45 -3.41
CA GLU A 31 -0.61 1.16 -3.44
C GLU A 31 -0.59 2.26 -2.37
N PHE A 32 -1.66 3.05 -2.29
CA PHE A 32 -1.77 4.12 -1.30
C PHE A 32 -1.76 3.58 0.14
N THR A 33 -2.62 2.60 0.43
CA THR A 33 -2.70 1.99 1.77
C THR A 33 -1.39 1.32 2.17
N TYR A 34 -0.76 0.59 1.26
CA TYR A 34 0.55 -0.01 1.46
C TYR A 34 1.63 1.05 1.76
N ASN A 35 1.74 2.08 0.92
CA ASN A 35 2.74 3.13 1.10
C ASN A 35 2.51 3.98 2.37
N SER A 36 1.27 4.06 2.82
CA SER A 36 0.87 4.75 4.07
C SER A 36 1.01 3.90 5.34
N ALA A 37 1.12 2.57 5.23
CA ALA A 37 1.16 1.69 6.39
C ALA A 37 2.53 1.74 7.09
N VAL A 38 2.53 1.74 8.43
CA VAL A 38 3.77 1.64 9.20
C VAL A 38 4.26 0.19 9.16
N HIS A 39 5.47 -0.01 8.67
CA HIS A 39 6.07 -1.33 8.59
C HIS A 39 6.87 -1.65 9.86
N SER A 40 6.60 -2.80 10.47
CA SER A 40 7.30 -3.26 11.68
C SER A 40 8.81 -3.42 11.50
N SER A 41 9.27 -3.72 10.29
CA SER A 41 10.69 -3.83 9.94
C SER A 41 11.43 -2.50 9.99
N THR A 42 10.73 -1.39 9.73
CA THR A 42 11.34 -0.08 9.48
C THR A 42 10.87 0.97 10.50
N GLY A 43 9.82 0.66 11.28
CA GLY A 43 9.22 1.56 12.27
C GLY A 43 8.53 2.79 11.68
N THR A 44 8.44 2.89 10.35
CA THR A 44 7.86 4.04 9.65
C THR A 44 7.13 3.62 8.38
N THR A 45 6.44 4.58 7.76
CA THR A 45 5.70 4.39 6.50
C THR A 45 6.63 4.42 5.30
N LEU A 46 6.29 3.71 4.22
CA LEU A 46 7.07 3.79 2.99
C LEU A 46 7.07 5.21 2.40
N PHE A 47 5.96 5.95 2.52
CA PHE A 47 5.93 7.36 2.11
C PHE A 47 6.97 8.19 2.85
N HIS A 48 7.07 8.01 4.17
CA HIS A 48 8.09 8.71 4.95
C HIS A 48 9.51 8.26 4.56
N LEU A 49 9.71 6.98 4.26
CA LEU A 49 11.00 6.46 3.85
C LEU A 49 11.44 6.94 2.45
N LEU A 50 10.50 7.02 1.50
CA LEU A 50 10.76 7.34 0.10
C LEU A 50 10.74 8.84 -0.18
N LEU A 51 9.80 9.57 0.44
CA LEU A 51 9.60 11.00 0.20
C LEU A 51 10.18 11.87 1.33
N GLY A 52 10.53 11.29 2.48
CA GLY A 52 10.93 12.03 3.67
C GLY A 52 9.77 12.66 4.45
N PHE A 53 8.53 12.52 3.97
CA PHE A 53 7.31 13.02 4.60
C PHE A 53 6.11 12.12 4.28
N HIS A 54 5.07 12.18 5.12
CA HIS A 54 3.80 11.50 4.83
C HIS A 54 2.90 12.47 4.05
N PRO A 55 2.46 12.13 2.82
CA PRO A 55 1.54 12.99 2.08
C PRO A 55 0.21 13.07 2.83
N ARG A 56 -0.26 14.31 3.08
CA ARG A 56 -1.58 14.51 3.69
C ARG A 56 -2.64 13.97 2.75
N THR A 57 -3.53 13.16 3.30
CA THR A 57 -4.71 12.71 2.57
C THR A 57 -5.80 13.78 2.65
N PRO A 58 -6.75 13.81 1.71
CA PRO A 58 -7.93 14.67 1.81
C PRO A 58 -8.80 14.41 3.06
N LEU A 59 -8.50 13.35 3.82
CA LEU A 59 -9.17 12.96 5.06
C LEU A 59 -8.42 13.45 6.32
N ASP A 60 -7.27 14.10 6.15
CA ASP A 60 -6.47 14.71 7.22
C ASP A 60 -7.06 16.09 7.57
N PHE A 61 -8.03 16.09 8.49
CA PHE A 61 -8.66 17.31 9.06
C PHE A 61 -7.89 17.87 10.25
#